data_AF-O22901-F1
#
_entry.id   AF-O22901-F1
#
_cell.length_a   1.000
_cell.length_b   1.000
_cell.length_c   1.000
_cell.angle_alpha   90.00
_cell.angle_beta   90.00
_cell.angle_gamma   90.00
#
_symmetry.space_group_name_H-M   'P 1'
#
loop_
_entity.id
_entity.type
_entity.pdbx_description
1 polymer ?
#
loop_
_entity_poly.entity_id
_entity_poly.type
_entity_poly.pdbx_seq_one_letter_code
_entity_poly.pdbx_strand_id
1 'polypeptide(L)'
;MGVTLEGQRKESIWVLMRRQRARRALVKKIMIRPRKSVEASRRPCRAIHRRVKTLKELVPNTKTSEGLDGLFRQTADYILALEMKVKVMQTMVQVLTETNCV
;
A
#
# COMPACT_ATOMS: atom_id res chain seq x y z
N MET A 1 29.25 -60.21 -13.83
CA MET A 1 29.31 -59.26 -12.69
C MET A 1 27.89 -58.96 -12.24
N GLY A 2 27.33 -59.79 -11.36
CA GLY A 2 25.94 -59.64 -10.90
C GLY A 2 25.83 -58.53 -9.86
N VAL A 3 24.83 -57.65 -9.99
CA VAL A 3 24.50 -56.71 -8.92
C VAL A 3 24.11 -57.53 -7.70
N THR A 4 24.80 -57.36 -6.57
CA THR A 4 24.43 -58.06 -5.34
C THR A 4 23.07 -57.53 -4.87
N LEU A 5 22.18 -58.41 -4.41
CA LEU A 5 20.87 -58.03 -3.82
C LEU A 5 21.04 -56.94 -2.73
N GLU A 6 22.15 -57.04 -1.98
CA GLU A 6 22.63 -56.03 -1.03
C GLU A 6 22.85 -54.65 -1.67
N GLY A 7 23.53 -54.58 -2.82
CA GLY A 7 23.75 -53.35 -3.58
C GLY A 7 22.43 -52.75 -4.06
N GLN A 8 21.54 -53.57 -4.63
CA GLN A 8 20.23 -53.12 -5.11
C GLN A 8 19.32 -52.60 -3.99
N ARG A 9 19.35 -53.25 -2.80
CA ARG A 9 18.61 -52.80 -1.61
C ARG A 9 19.15 -51.49 -1.08
N LYS A 10 20.48 -51.33 -0.99
CA LYS A 10 21.12 -50.08 -0.58
C LYS A 10 20.72 -48.95 -1.54
N GLU A 11 20.85 -49.15 -2.84
CA GLU A 11 20.44 -48.16 -3.85
C GLU A 11 18.97 -47.73 -3.70
N SER A 12 18.08 -48.70 -3.50
CA SER A 12 16.65 -48.43 -3.28
C SER A 12 16.41 -47.54 -2.06
N ILE A 13 17.09 -47.83 -0.94
CA ILE A 13 17.03 -47.02 0.29
C ILE A 13 17.57 -45.61 0.04
N TRP A 14 18.70 -45.48 -0.67
CA TRP A 14 19.31 -44.19 -1.02
C TRP A 14 18.38 -43.33 -1.89
N VAL A 15 17.70 -43.92 -2.87
CA VAL A 15 16.72 -43.23 -3.73
C VAL A 15 15.50 -42.76 -2.92
N LEU A 16 14.97 -43.60 -2.04
CA LEU A 16 13.86 -43.25 -1.14
C LEU A 16 14.21 -42.07 -0.23
N MET A 17 15.40 -42.11 0.40
CA MET A 17 15.90 -41.03 1.26
C MET A 17 16.07 -39.72 0.48
N ARG A 18 16.60 -39.78 -0.74
CA ARG A 18 16.74 -38.62 -1.62
C ARG A 18 15.38 -38.00 -1.97
N ARG A 19 14.39 -38.84 -2.34
CA ARG A 19 13.02 -38.41 -2.65
C ARG A 19 12.34 -37.78 -1.43
N GLN A 20 12.54 -38.35 -0.24
CA GLN A 20 11.99 -37.81 1.00
C GLN A 20 12.62 -36.45 1.34
N ARG A 21 13.94 -36.30 1.16
CA ARG A 21 14.63 -35.01 1.36
C ARG A 21 14.12 -33.93 0.41
N ALA A 22 13.96 -34.27 -0.88
CA ALA A 22 13.39 -33.35 -1.88
C ALA A 22 11.95 -32.93 -1.53
N ARG A 23 11.12 -33.87 -1.09
CA ARG A 23 9.76 -33.58 -0.59
C ARG A 23 9.77 -32.64 0.60
N ARG A 24 10.62 -32.88 1.61
CA ARG A 24 10.74 -32.01 2.79
C ARG A 24 11.20 -30.60 2.41
N ALA A 25 12.13 -30.48 1.47
CA ALA A 25 12.59 -29.18 0.95
C ALA A 25 11.47 -28.43 0.21
N LEU A 26 10.67 -29.12 -0.61
CA LEU A 26 9.53 -28.53 -1.31
C LEU A 26 8.45 -28.04 -0.34
N VAL A 27 8.10 -28.85 0.67
CA VAL A 27 7.13 -28.46 1.71
C VAL A 27 7.60 -27.23 2.48
N LYS A 28 8.87 -27.20 2.91
CA LYS A 28 9.46 -26.00 3.53
C LYS A 28 9.41 -24.79 2.60
N LYS A 29 9.73 -24.96 1.30
CA LYS A 29 9.67 -23.87 0.32
C LYS A 29 8.25 -23.33 0.14
N ILE A 30 7.22 -24.19 0.15
CA ILE A 30 5.81 -23.78 0.07
C ILE A 30 5.38 -23.06 1.35
N MET A 31 5.78 -23.57 2.51
CA MET A 31 5.42 -23.01 3.81
C MET A 31 6.12 -21.67 4.10
N ILE A 32 7.39 -21.53 3.68
CA ILE A 32 8.20 -20.31 3.82
C ILE A 32 7.90 -19.33 2.69
N ARG A 33 7.26 -19.75 1.58
CA ARG A 33 6.89 -18.83 0.50
C ARG A 33 6.11 -17.68 1.13
N PRO A 34 6.65 -16.45 1.12
CA PRO A 34 5.95 -15.33 1.71
C PRO A 34 4.61 -15.27 0.97
N ARG A 35 3.52 -15.35 1.71
CA ARG A 35 2.17 -15.14 1.17
C ARG A 35 2.13 -13.70 0.65
N LYS A 36 2.63 -13.48 -0.56
CA LYS A 36 2.55 -12.20 -1.30
C LYS A 36 1.11 -11.70 -1.38
N SER A 37 0.13 -12.58 -1.15
CA SER A 37 -1.30 -12.28 -1.09
C SER A 37 -1.79 -11.72 0.25
N VAL A 38 -1.24 -12.12 1.41
CA VAL A 38 -1.72 -11.55 2.70
C VAL A 38 -1.27 -10.10 2.87
N GLU A 39 -0.08 -9.76 2.34
CA GLU A 39 0.34 -8.36 2.31
C GLU A 39 -0.56 -7.52 1.40
N ALA A 40 -1.11 -8.09 0.30
CA ALA A 40 -2.05 -7.37 -0.55
C ALA A 40 -3.33 -6.97 0.20
N SER A 41 -3.82 -7.81 1.11
CA SER A 41 -4.97 -7.48 1.97
C SER A 41 -4.66 -6.39 3.00
N ARG A 42 -3.40 -6.21 3.41
CA ARG A 42 -2.97 -5.14 4.34
C ARG A 42 -2.68 -3.80 3.64
N ARG A 43 -2.49 -3.80 2.31
CA ARG A 43 -2.28 -2.59 1.50
C ARG A 43 -3.41 -1.54 1.61
N PRO A 44 -4.71 -1.87 1.59
CA PRO A 44 -5.75 -0.84 1.65
C PRO A 44 -5.66 0.02 2.90
N CYS A 45 -5.46 -0.57 4.08
CA CYS A 45 -5.33 0.19 5.33
C CYS A 45 -4.10 1.10 5.33
N ARG A 46 -2.96 0.61 4.83
CA ARG A 46 -1.75 1.44 4.70
C ARG A 46 -1.92 2.58 3.69
N ALA A 47 -2.65 2.35 2.61
CA ALA A 47 -2.94 3.36 1.61
C ALA A 47 -3.84 4.47 2.17
N ILE A 48 -4.91 4.11 2.88
CA ILE A 48 -5.81 5.08 3.54
C ILE A 48 -5.02 5.87 4.59
N HIS A 49 -4.22 5.19 5.42
CA HIS A 49 -3.40 5.86 6.43
C HIS A 49 -2.45 6.89 5.80
N ARG A 50 -1.80 6.57 4.68
CA ARG A 50 -0.95 7.51 3.94
C ARG A 50 -1.75 8.71 3.42
N ARG A 51 -2.94 8.48 2.85
CA ARG A 51 -3.81 9.56 2.36
C ARG A 51 -4.26 10.50 3.47
N VAL A 52 -4.68 9.95 4.62
CA VAL A 52 -5.05 10.75 5.80
C VAL A 52 -3.86 11.53 6.34
N LYS A 53 -2.67 10.93 6.34
CA LYS A 53 -1.43 11.63 6.73
C LYS A 53 -1.15 12.82 5.80
N THR A 54 -1.20 12.62 4.48
CA THR A 54 -1.03 13.71 3.50
C THR A 54 -2.10 14.79 3.67
N LEU A 55 -3.35 14.41 3.94
CA LEU A 55 -4.42 15.38 4.17
C LEU A 55 -4.14 16.27 5.39
N LYS A 56 -3.60 15.69 6.48
CA LYS A 56 -3.18 16.45 7.67
C LYS A 56 -2.03 17.42 7.39
N GLU A 57 -1.17 17.12 6.42
CA GLU A 57 -0.06 17.99 6.00
C GLU A 57 -0.54 19.14 5.10
N LEU A 58 -1.61 18.95 4.33
CA LEU A 58 -2.15 19.95 3.39
C LEU A 58 -3.10 20.96 4.05
N VAL A 59 -3.86 20.51 5.06
CA VAL A 59 -4.86 21.35 5.72
C VAL A 59 -4.21 22.04 6.93
N PRO A 60 -4.34 23.37 7.06
CA PRO A 60 -3.79 24.08 8.21
C PRO A 60 -4.53 23.71 9.50
N ASN A 61 -3.83 23.79 10.64
CA ASN A 61 -4.39 23.63 12.00
C ASN A 61 -5.05 22.27 12.31
N THR A 62 -4.67 21.19 11.63
CA THR A 62 -5.25 19.85 11.84
C THR A 62 -4.82 19.15 13.13
N LYS A 63 -3.82 19.67 13.87
CA LYS A 63 -3.31 19.07 15.11
C LYS A 63 -4.40 18.92 16.17
N THR A 64 -5.38 19.83 16.18
CA THR A 64 -6.49 19.87 17.14
C THR A 64 -7.75 19.17 16.63
N SER A 65 -7.71 18.52 15.45
CA SER A 65 -8.90 17.84 14.91
C SER A 65 -9.32 16.67 15.81
N GLU A 66 -10.53 16.77 16.35
CA GLU A 66 -11.19 15.71 17.12
C GLU A 66 -11.61 14.59 16.16
N GLY A 67 -10.70 13.66 15.92
CA GLY A 67 -10.96 12.50 15.06
C GLY A 67 -10.97 12.81 13.56
N LEU A 68 -11.41 11.83 12.77
CA LEU A 68 -11.44 11.93 11.31
C LEU A 68 -12.54 12.87 10.81
N ASP A 69 -13.71 12.89 11.47
CA ASP A 69 -14.82 13.75 11.08
C ASP A 69 -14.47 15.23 11.25
N GLY A 70 -13.80 15.59 12.35
CA GLY A 70 -13.27 16.93 12.55
C GLY A 70 -12.25 17.33 11.48
N LEU A 71 -11.34 16.42 11.10
CA LEU A 71 -10.38 16.63 10.02
C LEU A 71 -11.08 16.86 8.67
N PHE A 72 -12.08 16.04 8.33
CA PHE A 72 -12.81 16.16 7.08
C PHE A 72 -13.64 17.45 7.02
N ARG A 73 -14.25 17.86 8.13
CA ARG A 73 -14.99 19.14 8.21
C ARG A 73 -14.06 20.33 7.99
N GLN A 74 -12.93 20.38 8.72
CA GLN A 74 -11.92 21.43 8.55
C GLN A 74 -11.35 21.45 7.12
N THR A 75 -11.19 20.28 6.50
CA THR A 75 -10.78 20.17 5.10
C THR A 75 -11.81 20.81 4.16
N ALA A 76 -13.10 20.49 4.34
CA ALA A 76 -14.18 21.04 3.52
C ALA A 76 -14.26 22.57 3.66
N ASP A 77 -14.17 23.08 4.89
CA ASP A 77 -14.14 24.51 5.17
C ASP A 77 -12.94 25.21 4.50
N TYR A 78 -11.77 24.56 4.52
CA TYR A 78 -10.57 25.08 3.90
C TYR A 78 -10.66 25.11 2.37
N ILE A 79 -11.22 24.06 1.75
CA ILE A 79 -11.47 24.03 0.30
C ILE A 79 -12.42 25.16 -0.08
N LEU A 80 -13.54 25.31 0.64
CA LEU A 80 -14.50 26.37 0.38
C LEU A 80 -13.85 27.76 0.48
N ALA A 81 -13.03 28.00 1.51
CA ALA A 81 -12.30 29.25 1.66
C ALA A 81 -11.32 29.51 0.51
N LEU A 82 -10.63 28.49 0.01
CA LEU A 82 -9.75 28.61 -1.16
C LEU A 82 -10.54 28.92 -2.43
N GLU A 83 -11.66 28.24 -2.68
CA GLU A 83 -12.52 28.51 -3.83
C GLU A 83 -13.05 29.95 -3.81
N MET A 84 -13.48 30.44 -2.65
CA MET A 84 -13.91 31.82 -2.49
C MET A 84 -12.79 32.81 -2.77
N LYS A 85 -11.57 32.57 -2.26
CA LYS A 85 -10.40 33.40 -2.57
C LYS A 85 -10.10 33.46 -4.06
N VAL A 86 -10.12 32.30 -4.73
CA VAL A 86 -9.92 32.22 -6.18
C VAL A 86 -10.98 33.02 -6.93
N LYS A 87 -12.26 32.89 -6.56
CA LYS A 87 -13.35 33.68 -7.16
C LYS A 87 -13.14 35.19 -7.00
N VAL A 88 -12.76 35.64 -5.80
CA VAL A 88 -12.46 37.07 -5.56
C VAL A 88 -11.29 37.54 -6.43
N MET A 89 -10.20 36.75 -6.50
CA MET A 89 -9.06 37.07 -7.36
C MET A 89 -9.45 37.15 -8.84
N GLN A 90 -10.30 36.22 -9.32
CA GLN A 90 -10.81 36.25 -10.69
C GLN A 90 -11.65 37.50 -10.97
N THR A 91 -12.57 37.86 -10.06
CA THR A 91 -13.37 39.09 -10.21
C THR A 91 -12.52 40.35 -10.19
N MET A 92 -11.48 40.40 -9.35
CA MET A 92 -10.55 41.53 -9.29
C MET A 92 -9.77 41.66 -10.60
N VAL A 93 -9.25 40.55 -11.15
CA VAL A 93 -8.57 40.55 -12.44
C VAL A 93 -9.52 41.04 -13.53
N GLN A 94 -10.76 40.53 -13.57
CA GLN A 94 -11.76 40.94 -14.55
C GLN A 94 -12.03 42.45 -14.49
N VAL A 95 -12.32 43.00 -13.30
CA VAL A 95 -12.56 44.44 -13.13
C VAL A 95 -11.36 45.25 -13.58
N LEU A 96 -10.14 44.88 -13.16
CA LEU A 96 -8.93 45.60 -13.57
C LEU A 96 -8.73 45.53 -15.09
N THR A 97 -8.96 44.38 -15.73
CA THR A 97 -8.84 44.27 -17.19
C THR A 97 -9.89 45.08 -17.93
N GLU A 98 -11.13 45.17 -17.41
CA GLU A 98 -12.20 45.98 -17.99
C GLU A 98 -11.93 47.49 -17.81
N THR A 99 -11.42 47.91 -16.65
CA THR A 99 -11.12 49.33 -16.39
C THR A 99 -9.89 49.84 -17.14
N ASN A 100 -8.88 49.00 -17.42
CA ASN A 100 -7.70 49.42 -18.18
C ASN A 100 -7.98 49.55 -19.70
N CYS A 101 -9.17 49.18 -20.17
CA CYS A 101 -9.62 49.42 -21.54
C CYS A 101 -10.36 50.76 -21.72
N VAL A 102 -10.34 51.65 -20.72
CA VAL A 102 -10.81 53.05 -20.79
C VAL A 102 -9.68 53.98 -20.39
#